data_AF-A0A9P6A8B6-F1
#
_entry.id   AF-A0A9P6A8B6-F1
#
_cell.length_a   1.000
_cell.length_b   1.000
_cell.length_c   1.000
_cell.angle_alpha   90.00
_cell.angle_beta   90.00
_cell.angle_gamma   90.00
#
_symmetry.space_group_name_H-M   'P 1'
#
loop_
_entity.id
_entity.type
_entity.pdbx_description
1 polymer ?
#
loop_
_entity_poly.entity_id
_entity_poly.type
_entity_poly.pdbx_seq_one_letter_code
_entity_poly.pdbx_strand_id
1 'polypeptide(L)'
;KGTTTSGVGTIECSRHNMKRPLSVGDLQKGERYINMDYLYFSSLRNHTPQVVVTSYNIACQWSRNLRARMATYPNSLVGTQYNELSITYLVPKFHLYAHRDNCQINYSFNLTPNVGRTDGKSPERGWAAMN
;
A
#
# COMPACT_ATOMS: atom_id res chain seq x y z
N LYS A 1 -22.30 19.85 -5.95
CA LYS A 1 -21.42 18.68 -6.17
C LYS A 1 -20.62 18.47 -4.89
N GLY A 2 -21.09 17.59 -4.02
CA GLY A 2 -20.69 17.57 -2.61
C GLY A 2 -20.95 16.20 -2.00
N THR A 3 -19.94 15.34 -2.03
CA THR A 3 -19.84 14.21 -1.13
C THR A 3 -18.72 14.54 -0.15
N THR A 4 -18.94 14.39 1.16
CA THR A 4 -17.92 14.63 2.20
C THR A 4 -16.70 13.73 1.99
N THR A 5 -16.94 12.57 1.40
CA THR A 5 -15.95 11.54 1.09
C THR A 5 -16.09 11.13 -0.38
N SER A 6 -14.97 10.99 -1.08
CA SER A 6 -14.89 10.59 -2.49
C SER A 6 -14.60 9.09 -2.70
N GLY A 7 -14.29 8.38 -1.62
CA GLY A 7 -14.00 6.95 -1.57
C GLY A 7 -13.36 6.58 -0.24
N VAL A 8 -13.02 5.30 -0.06
CA VAL A 8 -12.36 4.80 1.16
C VAL A 8 -11.05 4.13 0.76
N GLY A 9 -9.96 4.45 1.46
CA GLY A 9 -8.67 3.78 1.35
C GLY A 9 -8.48 2.77 2.47
N THR A 10 -7.76 1.67 2.21
CA THR A 10 -7.41 0.67 3.24
C THR A 10 -6.00 0.12 3.06
N ILE A 11 -5.34 -0.25 4.16
CA ILE A 11 -4.12 -1.07 4.18
C ILE A 11 -4.43 -2.39 4.89
N GLU A 12 -4.30 -3.51 4.19
CA GLU A 12 -4.68 -4.81 4.72
C GLU A 12 -3.67 -5.90 4.45
N CYS A 13 -3.70 -6.94 5.28
CA CYS A 13 -2.88 -8.12 5.13
C CYS A 13 -3.39 -8.95 3.95
N SER A 14 -2.65 -8.97 2.85
CA SER A 14 -3.06 -9.70 1.64
C SER A 14 -3.08 -11.23 1.79
N ARG A 15 -2.53 -11.77 2.88
CA ARG A 15 -2.58 -13.22 3.18
C ARG A 15 -3.91 -13.63 3.81
N HIS A 16 -4.47 -12.78 4.67
CA HIS A 16 -5.65 -13.10 5.48
C HIS A 16 -6.86 -12.22 5.14
N ASN A 17 -6.73 -11.31 4.17
CA ASN A 17 -7.72 -10.29 3.82
C ASN A 17 -8.20 -9.43 5.01
N MET A 18 -7.31 -9.26 6.00
CA MET A 18 -7.60 -8.63 7.28
C MET A 18 -7.09 -7.20 7.31
N LYS A 19 -7.95 -6.28 7.74
CA LYS A 19 -7.68 -4.84 7.80
C LYS A 19 -6.69 -4.62 8.94
N ARG A 20 -5.62 -3.87 8.68
CA ARG A 20 -4.61 -3.62 9.71
C ARG A 20 -5.11 -2.57 10.70
N PRO A 21 -4.55 -2.46 11.92
CA PRO A 21 -4.88 -1.35 12.81
C PRO A 21 -4.60 0.00 12.14
N LEU A 22 -5.49 0.98 12.35
CA LEU A 22 -5.37 2.36 11.83
C LEU A 22 -5.12 2.44 10.32
N SER A 23 -5.77 1.56 9.55
CA SER A 23 -5.49 1.39 8.13
C SER A 23 -6.60 1.81 7.18
N VAL A 24 -7.81 2.06 7.67
CA VAL A 24 -8.99 2.42 6.87
C VAL A 24 -9.31 3.89 7.08
N GLY A 25 -9.57 4.63 6.01
CA GLY A 25 -9.97 6.03 6.13
C GLY A 25 -10.57 6.63 4.87
N ASP A 26 -11.28 7.73 5.08
CA ASP A 26 -11.99 8.46 4.04
C ASP A 26 -11.05 9.23 3.13
N LEU A 27 -11.30 9.15 1.82
CA LEU A 27 -10.58 9.88 0.80
C LEU A 27 -11.28 11.21 0.52
N GLN A 28 -10.58 12.31 0.76
CA GLN A 28 -11.11 13.66 0.54
C GLN A 28 -11.31 13.98 -0.95
N LYS A 29 -10.42 13.49 -1.82
CA LYS A 29 -10.50 13.67 -3.29
C LYS A 29 -9.64 12.63 -4.00
N GLY A 30 -10.20 11.44 -4.22
CA GLY A 30 -9.52 10.28 -4.79
C GLY A 30 -8.33 9.80 -3.96
N GLU A 31 -7.55 8.87 -4.52
CA GLU A 31 -6.35 8.30 -3.90
C GLU A 31 -5.14 9.24 -3.98
N ARG A 32 -5.23 10.40 -3.32
CA ARG A 32 -4.07 11.27 -3.17
C ARG A 32 -3.01 10.59 -2.32
N TYR A 33 -1.74 10.83 -2.67
CA TYR A 33 -0.61 10.31 -1.92
C TYR A 33 -0.68 10.69 -0.44
N ILE A 34 -1.13 11.90 -0.09
CA ILE A 34 -1.24 12.30 1.32
C ILE A 34 -2.16 11.38 2.14
N ASN A 35 -3.25 10.90 1.55
CA ASN A 35 -4.18 9.99 2.23
C ASN A 35 -3.57 8.59 2.35
N MET A 36 -3.00 8.09 1.25
CA MET A 36 -2.42 6.74 1.22
C MET A 36 -1.16 6.64 2.06
N ASP A 37 -0.31 7.67 2.07
CA ASP A 37 0.87 7.78 2.93
C ASP A 37 0.45 7.78 4.41
N TYR A 38 -0.56 8.56 4.78
CA TYR A 38 -1.06 8.60 6.17
C TYR A 38 -1.56 7.24 6.64
N LEU A 39 -2.39 6.56 5.84
CA LEU A 39 -2.90 5.22 6.16
C LEU A 39 -1.75 4.19 6.20
N TYR A 40 -0.81 4.27 5.28
CA TYR A 40 0.35 3.38 5.21
C TYR A 40 1.25 3.51 6.43
N PHE A 41 1.71 4.72 6.77
CA PHE A 41 2.56 4.95 7.94
C PHE A 41 1.83 4.65 9.25
N SER A 42 0.55 4.99 9.37
CA SER A 42 -0.27 4.62 10.53
C SER A 42 -0.38 3.10 10.69
N SER A 43 -0.59 2.38 9.59
CA SER A 43 -0.62 0.92 9.60
C SER A 43 0.74 0.31 9.94
N LEU A 44 1.83 0.82 9.36
CA LEU A 44 3.18 0.31 9.59
C LEU A 44 3.65 0.49 11.03
N ARG A 45 3.10 1.42 11.80
CA ARG A 45 3.41 1.57 13.24
C ARG A 45 2.89 0.42 14.10
N ASN A 46 1.92 -0.35 13.61
CA ASN A 46 1.18 -1.33 14.42
C ASN A 46 1.57 -2.78 14.08
N HIS A 47 2.40 -3.40 14.94
CA HIS A 47 2.76 -4.82 14.87
C HIS A 47 3.26 -5.28 13.49
N THR A 48 4.13 -4.47 12.87
CA THR A 48 4.67 -4.76 11.55
C THR A 48 5.84 -5.74 11.64
N PRO A 49 5.85 -6.83 10.87
CA PRO A 49 7.01 -7.71 10.78
C PRO A 49 8.18 -7.01 10.10
N GLN A 50 9.41 -7.41 10.44
CA GLN A 50 10.62 -6.78 9.91
C GLN A 50 10.73 -6.84 8.37
N VAL A 51 10.18 -7.89 7.75
CA VAL A 51 10.13 -8.02 6.28
C VAL A 51 8.70 -7.75 5.80
N VAL A 52 8.54 -6.74 4.96
CA VAL A 52 7.23 -6.27 4.47
C VAL A 52 7.21 -6.27 2.95
N VAL A 53 6.16 -6.84 2.38
CA VAL A 53 5.83 -6.68 0.96
C VAL A 53 4.60 -5.79 0.86
N THR A 54 4.78 -4.63 0.24
CA THR A 54 3.70 -3.65 0.03
C THR A 54 3.20 -3.75 -1.40
N SER A 55 1.93 -4.15 -1.55
CA SER A 55 1.23 -4.16 -2.84
C SER A 55 0.45 -2.86 -3.01
N TYR A 56 0.64 -2.17 -4.14
CA TYR A 56 -0.19 -1.02 -4.50
C TYR A 56 -0.28 -0.86 -6.01
N ASN A 57 -1.44 -0.48 -6.54
CA ASN A 57 -1.71 -0.36 -7.99
C ASN A 57 -0.68 0.50 -8.69
N ILE A 58 -0.19 1.55 -8.02
CA ILE A 58 0.84 2.45 -8.55
C ILE A 58 2.13 2.40 -7.73
N ALA A 59 2.44 1.27 -7.09
CA ALA A 59 3.64 1.12 -6.26
C ALA A 59 4.92 1.59 -6.96
N CYS A 60 5.07 1.30 -8.26
CA CYS A 60 6.21 1.72 -9.06
C CYS A 60 6.35 3.23 -9.31
N GLN A 61 5.27 4.00 -9.08
CA GLN A 61 5.28 5.45 -9.15
C GLN A 61 5.35 6.04 -7.74
N TRP A 62 4.47 5.58 -6.86
CA TRP A 62 4.26 6.07 -5.51
C TRP A 62 5.50 5.89 -4.61
N SER A 63 6.15 4.72 -4.66
CA SER A 63 7.30 4.38 -3.79
C SER A 63 8.54 5.23 -4.06
N ARG A 64 8.74 5.70 -5.30
CA ARG A 64 9.97 6.41 -5.73
C ARG A 64 10.28 7.64 -4.87
N ASN A 65 9.25 8.39 -4.50
CA ASN A 65 9.36 9.60 -3.68
C ASN A 65 8.83 9.39 -2.26
N LEU A 66 8.46 8.17 -1.87
CA LEU A 66 7.88 7.91 -0.55
C LEU A 66 8.84 8.26 0.57
N ARG A 67 10.14 7.98 0.41
CA ARG A 67 11.17 8.35 1.39
C ARG A 67 11.31 9.87 1.57
N ALA A 68 11.23 10.62 0.48
CA ALA A 68 11.24 12.08 0.54
C ALA A 68 9.97 12.62 1.21
N ARG A 69 8.78 12.08 0.87
CA ARG A 69 7.51 12.47 1.49
C ARG A 69 7.45 12.11 2.97
N MET A 70 7.99 10.95 3.36
CA MET A 70 8.11 10.55 4.76
C MET A 70 8.80 11.60 5.62
N ALA A 71 9.86 12.23 5.12
CA ALA A 71 10.58 13.27 5.84
C ALA A 71 9.75 14.54 6.09
N THR A 72 8.62 14.73 5.38
CA THR A 72 7.71 15.86 5.60
C THR A 72 6.62 15.56 6.64
N TYR A 73 6.52 14.31 7.11
CA TYR A 73 5.55 13.91 8.13
C TYR A 73 6.16 13.98 9.53
N PRO A 74 5.34 14.21 10.58
CA PRO A 74 5.81 14.14 11.96
C PRO A 74 6.39 12.76 12.28
N ASN A 75 7.49 12.73 13.04
CA ASN A 75 8.10 11.48 13.51
C ASN A 75 7.11 10.60 14.29
N SER A 76 6.15 11.21 14.99
CA SER A 76 5.09 10.47 15.67
C SER A 76 4.25 9.64 14.71
N LEU A 77 3.99 10.10 13.47
CA LEU A 77 3.22 9.41 12.44
C LEU A 77 4.01 8.32 11.71
N VAL A 78 5.29 8.57 11.40
CA VAL A 78 6.11 7.58 10.69
C VAL A 78 6.61 6.49 11.64
N GLY A 79 6.98 6.88 12.86
CA GLY A 79 7.67 6.04 13.83
C GLY A 79 9.14 5.82 13.48
N THR A 80 9.94 5.40 14.46
CA THR A 80 11.36 5.08 14.27
C THR A 80 11.55 3.78 13.48
N GLN A 81 10.65 2.82 13.68
CA GLN A 81 10.76 1.47 13.13
C GLN A 81 10.71 1.40 11.61
N TYR A 82 10.17 2.40 10.90
CA TYR A 82 10.08 2.34 9.43
C TYR A 82 11.44 2.09 8.79
N ASN A 83 12.50 2.76 9.29
CA ASN A 83 13.85 2.61 8.75
C ASN A 83 14.50 1.26 9.06
N GLU A 84 13.92 0.49 9.98
CA GLU A 84 14.37 -0.86 10.36
C GLU A 84 13.68 -1.95 9.53
N LEU A 85 12.64 -1.58 8.77
CA LEU A 85 11.89 -2.51 7.93
C LEU A 85 12.59 -2.77 6.60
N SER A 86 12.68 -4.04 6.22
CA SER A 86 13.01 -4.46 4.87
C SER A 86 11.74 -4.48 4.02
N ILE A 87 11.47 -3.38 3.31
CA ILE A 87 10.25 -3.21 2.52
C ILE A 87 10.51 -3.44 1.03
N THR A 88 9.74 -4.35 0.43
CA THR A 88 9.64 -4.54 -1.03
C THR A 88 8.32 -3.98 -1.54
N TYR A 89 8.35 -3.21 -2.63
CA TYR A 89 7.17 -2.63 -3.27
C TYR A 89 6.83 -3.39 -4.54
N LEU A 90 5.59 -3.84 -4.68
CA LEU A 90 5.12 -4.60 -5.83
C LEU A 90 3.78 -4.06 -6.35
N VAL A 91 3.48 -4.33 -7.62
CA VAL A 91 2.19 -3.99 -8.23
C VAL A 91 1.36 -5.28 -8.35
N PRO A 92 0.04 -5.25 -8.01
CA PRO A 92 -0.83 -6.40 -8.14
C PRO A 92 -0.81 -6.99 -9.56
N LYS A 93 -0.88 -8.31 -9.67
CA LYS A 93 -0.69 -9.04 -10.94
C LYS A 93 -1.60 -8.55 -12.07
N PHE A 94 -2.86 -8.29 -11.76
CA PHE A 94 -3.84 -7.80 -12.73
C PHE A 94 -3.47 -6.40 -13.28
N HIS A 95 -2.93 -5.53 -12.44
CA HIS A 95 -2.57 -4.17 -12.86
C HIS A 95 -1.20 -4.09 -13.52
N LEU A 96 -0.29 -5.00 -13.17
CA LEU A 96 1.12 -4.94 -13.56
C LEU A 96 1.31 -4.68 -15.07
N TYR A 97 0.55 -5.37 -15.92
CA TYR A 97 0.65 -5.24 -17.39
C TYR A 97 0.21 -3.88 -17.95
N ALA A 98 -0.50 -3.05 -17.17
CA ALA A 98 -0.82 -1.68 -17.56
C ALA A 98 0.35 -0.70 -17.31
N HIS A 99 1.45 -1.16 -16.73
CA HIS A 99 2.65 -0.36 -16.52
C HIS A 99 3.69 -0.62 -17.61
N ARG A 100 4.64 0.31 -17.77
CA ARG A 100 5.81 0.14 -18.66
C ARG A 100 6.62 -1.12 -18.32
N ASP A 101 7.30 -1.68 -19.31
CA ASP A 101 8.04 -2.96 -19.21
C ASP A 101 9.00 -3.02 -18.02
N ASN A 102 9.75 -1.95 -17.76
CA ASN A 102 10.65 -1.90 -16.62
C ASN A 102 9.92 -2.06 -15.26
N CYS A 103 8.68 -1.57 -15.16
CA CYS A 103 7.86 -1.78 -13.96
C CYS A 103 7.33 -3.21 -13.90
N GLN A 104 6.98 -3.80 -15.05
CA GLN A 104 6.50 -5.18 -15.13
C GLN A 104 7.54 -6.19 -14.63
N ILE A 105 8.82 -5.88 -14.76
CA ILE A 105 9.91 -6.74 -14.26
C ILE A 105 10.17 -6.45 -12.77
N ASN A 106 10.46 -5.19 -12.43
CA ASN A 106 10.97 -4.83 -11.10
C ASN A 106 9.90 -4.83 -9.98
N TYR A 107 8.61 -4.79 -10.32
CA TYR A 107 7.51 -4.75 -9.35
C TYR A 107 6.63 -6.01 -9.43
N SER A 108 7.14 -7.09 -10.01
CA SER A 108 6.39 -8.33 -10.22
C SER A 108 6.39 -9.25 -9.01
N PHE A 109 5.20 -9.65 -8.56
CA PHE A 109 5.06 -10.77 -7.63
C PHE A 109 5.64 -12.09 -8.17
N ASN A 110 5.56 -12.34 -9.48
CA ASN A 110 6.03 -13.59 -10.06
C ASN A 110 7.56 -13.70 -10.09
N LEU A 111 8.27 -12.57 -10.02
CA LEU A 111 9.73 -12.51 -10.05
C LEU A 111 10.34 -12.17 -8.67
N THR A 112 9.51 -12.06 -7.63
CA THR A 112 9.97 -11.74 -6.27
C THR A 112 9.96 -13.01 -5.41
N PRO A 113 11.08 -13.39 -4.78
CA PRO A 113 11.12 -14.55 -3.89
C PRO A 113 10.32 -14.30 -2.60
N ASN A 114 9.92 -15.38 -1.92
CA ASN A 114 9.28 -15.35 -0.60
C ASN A 114 7.88 -14.68 -0.52
N VAL A 115 7.23 -14.44 -1.66
CA VAL A 115 5.86 -13.86 -1.71
C VAL A 115 4.77 -14.87 -2.03
N GLY A 116 5.12 -16.15 -2.23
CA GLY A 116 4.17 -17.22 -2.57
C GLY A 116 3.37 -16.92 -3.85
N ARG A 117 2.14 -17.43 -3.93
CA ARG A 117 1.22 -17.17 -5.05
C ARG A 117 0.28 -15.98 -4.80
N THR A 118 0.71 -14.98 -4.04
CA THR A 118 -0.09 -13.77 -3.76
C THR A 118 -0.37 -12.97 -5.03
N ASP A 119 -1.60 -12.48 -5.20
CA ASP A 119 -2.05 -11.68 -6.34
C ASP A 119 -1.95 -10.15 -6.10
N GLY A 120 -1.89 -9.73 -4.83
CA GLY A 120 -1.86 -8.34 -4.40
C GLY A 120 -3.23 -7.63 -4.39
N LYS A 121 -4.35 -8.37 -4.50
CA LYS A 121 -5.72 -7.86 -4.76
C LYS A 121 -6.70 -7.96 -3.60
N SER A 122 -6.15 -7.98 -2.38
CA SER A 122 -6.92 -8.18 -1.17
C SER A 122 -8.00 -7.11 -0.94
N PRO A 123 -7.70 -5.79 -1.03
CA PRO A 123 -8.71 -4.75 -0.82
C PRO A 123 -9.92 -4.89 -1.74
N GLU A 124 -9.68 -5.13 -3.03
CA GLU A 124 -10.73 -5.20 -4.04
C GLU A 124 -11.60 -6.45 -3.86
N ARG A 125 -11.02 -7.57 -3.44
CA ARG A 125 -11.79 -8.78 -3.09
C ARG A 125 -12.72 -8.53 -1.92
N GLY A 126 -12.25 -7.84 -0.88
CA GLY A 126 -13.06 -7.47 0.27
C GLY A 126 -14.20 -6.53 -0.12
N TRP A 127 -13.92 -5.50 -0.93
CA TRP A 127 -14.94 -4.58 -1.40
C TRP A 127 -15.97 -5.24 -2.30
N ALA A 128 -15.57 -6.13 -3.20
CA ALA A 128 -16.52 -6.85 -4.07
C ALA A 128 -17.54 -7.69 -3.28
N ALA A 129 -17.20 -8.16 -2.08
CA ALA A 129 -18.09 -8.93 -1.22
C ALA A 129 -19.04 -8.07 -0.36
N MET A 130 -18.77 -6.77 -0.23
CA MET A 130 -19.52 -5.84 0.62
C MET A 130 -20.36 -4.83 -0.18
N ASN A 131 -20.23 -4.81 -1.51
CA ASN A 131 -21.01 -3.96 -2.41
C ASN A 131 -22.14 -4.74 -3.08
#